data_AF-A0A7J4PD41-F1
#
_entry.id   AF-A0A7J4PD41-F1
#
_cell.length_a   1.000
_cell.length_b   1.000
_cell.length_c   1.000
_cell.angle_alpha   90.00
_cell.angle_beta   90.00
_cell.angle_gamma   90.00
#
_symmetry.space_group_name_H-M   'P 1'
#
loop_
_entity.id
_entity.type
_entity.pdbx_description
1 polymer ?
#
loop_
_entity_poly.entity_id
_entity_poly.type
_entity_poly.pdbx_seq_one_letter_code
_entity_poly.pdbx_strand_id
1 'polypeptide(L)'
;MNKKSLAILLSILAVLVFVGILAGVQLVKPVEETGKEIDFVKGHMGGNEIILLFGEQVSKDMSKKEIIGKTVPILNHPNIYGDQAAVLYRIKGENTIKPKIVDRSMREYVPMCGGFTQVFGKALMETDLANHLGIEMNEGSTIKYF
;
A
#
# COMPACT_ATOMS: atom_id res chain seq x y z
N MET A 1 24.30 -38.50 10.41
CA MET A 1 23.18 -39.39 10.04
C MET A 1 23.72 -40.55 9.21
N ASN A 2 23.51 -41.81 9.62
CA ASN A 2 24.03 -42.99 8.91
C ASN A 2 23.25 -43.19 7.58
N LYS A 3 23.92 -43.67 6.52
CA LYS A 3 23.31 -44.01 5.22
C LYS A 3 22.03 -44.85 5.34
N LYS A 4 21.96 -45.73 6.35
CA LYS A 4 20.76 -46.53 6.65
C LYS A 4 19.57 -45.68 7.13
N SER A 5 19.81 -44.67 7.96
CA SER A 5 18.77 -43.75 8.44
C SER A 5 18.26 -42.83 7.32
N LEU A 6 19.14 -42.41 6.41
CA LEU A 6 18.75 -41.61 5.25
C LEU A 6 17.88 -42.41 4.27
N ALA A 7 18.19 -43.69 4.06
CA ALA A 7 17.40 -44.57 3.19
C ALA A 7 15.99 -44.82 3.76
N ILE A 8 15.85 -44.97 5.07
CA ILE A 8 14.55 -45.13 5.75
C ILE A 8 13.72 -43.84 5.66
N LEU A 9 14.35 -42.68 5.81
CA LEU A 9 13.66 -41.40 5.70
C LEU A 9 13.14 -41.16 4.27
N LEU A 10 13.95 -41.51 3.27
CA LEU A 10 13.57 -41.40 1.85
C LEU A 10 12.44 -42.37 1.47
N SER A 11 12.44 -43.59 2.01
CA SER A 11 11.36 -44.55 1.73
C SER A 11 10.05 -44.14 2.40
N ILE A 12 10.08 -43.61 3.62
CA ILE A 12 8.90 -43.06 4.29
C ILE A 12 8.33 -41.87 3.50
N LEU A 13 9.21 -40.97 3.04
CA LEU A 13 8.80 -39.81 2.23
C LEU A 13 8.17 -40.25 0.90
N ALA A 14 8.73 -41.26 0.24
CA ALA A 14 8.19 -41.81 -1.00
C ALA A 14 6.80 -42.44 -0.81
N VAL A 15 6.60 -43.19 0.29
CA VAL A 15 5.29 -43.78 0.63
C VAL A 15 4.25 -42.68 0.92
N LEU A 16 4.61 -41.64 1.66
CA LEU A 16 3.71 -40.53 1.98
C LEU A 16 3.29 -39.76 0.72
N VAL A 17 4.21 -39.52 -0.21
CA VAL A 17 3.91 -38.90 -1.51
C VAL A 17 2.97 -39.79 -2.34
N PHE A 18 3.24 -41.10 -2.37
CA PHE A 18 2.42 -42.05 -3.14
C PHE A 18 1.00 -42.19 -2.60
N VAL A 19 0.84 -42.21 -1.27
CA VAL A 19 -0.47 -42.23 -0.60
C VAL A 19 -1.23 -40.92 -0.85
N GLY A 20 -0.55 -39.77 -0.81
CA GLY A 20 -1.16 -38.47 -1.12
C GLY A 20 -1.70 -38.39 -2.55
N ILE A 21 -0.97 -38.95 -3.52
CA ILE A 21 -1.40 -39.01 -4.94
C ILE A 21 -2.61 -39.94 -5.12
N LEU A 22 -2.60 -41.13 -4.50
CA LEU A 22 -3.71 -42.09 -4.58
C LEU A 22 -4.99 -41.61 -3.90
N ALA A 23 -4.87 -40.83 -2.82
CA ALA A 23 -6.02 -40.29 -2.08
C ALA A 23 -6.66 -39.06 -2.75
N GLY A 24 -6.18 -38.61 -3.91
CA GLY A 24 -6.67 -37.39 -4.57
C GLY A 24 -6.47 -36.13 -3.73
N VAL A 25 -5.62 -36.19 -2.69
CA VAL A 25 -5.29 -35.05 -1.83
C VAL A 25 -4.25 -34.25 -2.58
N GLN A 26 -4.70 -33.31 -3.41
CA GLN A 26 -3.85 -32.20 -3.80
C GLN A 26 -3.44 -31.49 -2.51
N LEU A 27 -2.14 -31.53 -2.21
CA LEU A 27 -1.54 -30.58 -1.28
C LEU A 27 -1.91 -29.19 -1.79
N VAL A 28 -2.89 -28.58 -1.13
CA VAL A 28 -3.26 -27.18 -1.35
C VAL A 28 -1.98 -26.43 -1.09
N LYS A 29 -1.38 -25.87 -2.15
CA LYS A 29 -0.23 -25.00 -1.99
C LYS A 29 -0.66 -23.91 -1.01
N PRO A 30 0.15 -23.59 0.01
CA PRO A 30 -0.14 -22.44 0.85
C PRO A 30 -0.39 -21.27 -0.10
N VAL A 31 -1.52 -20.58 0.11
CA VAL A 31 -1.80 -19.33 -0.59
C VAL A 31 -0.62 -18.43 -0.26
N GLU A 32 0.23 -18.21 -1.25
CA GLU A 32 1.36 -17.30 -1.13
C GLU A 32 0.71 -15.91 -0.98
N GLU A 33 0.64 -15.42 0.25
CA GLU A 33 0.10 -14.12 0.60
C GLU A 33 1.04 -13.06 0.01
N THR A 34 0.86 -12.81 -1.29
CA THR A 34 1.60 -11.81 -2.07
C THR A 34 1.00 -10.42 -1.90
N GLY A 35 0.31 -10.19 -0.78
CA GLY A 35 -0.21 -8.89 -0.42
C GLY A 35 0.96 -7.96 -0.10
N LYS A 36 1.31 -7.07 -1.03
CA LYS A 36 2.09 -5.89 -0.63
C LYS A 36 1.23 -5.09 0.34
N GLU A 37 1.58 -5.13 1.61
CA GLU A 37 1.03 -4.25 2.63
C GLU A 37 1.27 -2.79 2.20
N ILE A 38 0.23 -1.97 2.34
CA ILE A 38 0.30 -0.55 2.05
C ILE A 38 -0.12 0.22 3.30
N ASP A 39 0.75 1.10 3.77
CA ASP A 39 0.43 1.98 4.88
C ASP A 39 -0.38 3.16 4.36
N PHE A 40 -1.33 3.61 5.17
CA PHE A 40 -2.19 4.71 4.79
C PHE A 40 -2.71 5.47 6.00
N VAL A 41 -3.06 6.73 5.77
CA VAL A 41 -3.90 7.51 6.69
C VAL A 41 -5.23 7.76 6.02
N LYS A 42 -6.33 7.41 6.69
CA LYS A 42 -7.68 7.72 6.21
C LYS A 42 -8.30 8.81 7.08
N GLY A 43 -8.84 9.84 6.43
CA GLY A 43 -9.59 10.91 7.08
C GLY A 43 -10.78 11.34 6.23
N HIS A 44 -11.55 12.30 6.72
CA HIS A 44 -12.64 12.87 5.95
C HIS A 44 -12.80 14.37 6.21
N MET A 45 -13.38 15.07 5.23
CA MET A 45 -13.79 16.46 5.35
C MET A 45 -15.24 16.58 4.88
N GLY A 46 -16.18 16.84 5.79
CA GLY A 46 -17.61 16.98 5.45
C GLY A 46 -18.21 15.77 4.72
N GLY A 47 -17.72 14.56 5.00
CA GLY A 47 -18.14 13.32 4.34
C GLY A 47 -17.32 12.94 3.11
N ASN A 48 -16.42 13.82 2.63
CA ASN A 48 -15.47 13.47 1.58
C ASN A 48 -14.30 12.68 2.16
N GLU A 49 -14.23 11.38 1.87
CA GLU A 49 -13.20 10.46 2.38
C GLU A 49 -11.90 10.58 1.58
N ILE A 50 -10.81 10.90 2.29
CA ILE A 50 -9.47 11.06 1.71
C ILE A 50 -8.53 10.01 2.30
N ILE A 51 -7.81 9.32 1.42
CA ILE A 51 -6.77 8.36 1.79
C ILE A 51 -5.40 8.93 1.40
N LEU A 52 -4.49 9.04 2.36
CA LEU A 52 -3.11 9.45 2.12
C LEU A 52 -2.27 8.18 1.97
N LEU A 53 -1.62 8.02 0.82
CA LEU A 53 -0.82 6.84 0.49
C LEU A 53 0.65 7.23 0.33
N PHE A 54 1.56 6.35 0.75
CA PHE A 54 2.99 6.53 0.51
C PHE A 54 3.34 6.12 -0.92
N GLY A 55 3.78 7.09 -1.72
CA GLY A 55 4.00 6.92 -3.15
C GLY A 55 4.98 5.80 -3.51
N GLU A 56 6.02 5.60 -2.71
CA GLU A 56 7.02 4.54 -2.90
C GLU A 56 6.43 3.11 -2.74
N GLN A 57 5.36 2.96 -1.96
CA GLN A 57 4.62 1.70 -1.82
C GLN A 57 3.65 1.50 -2.99
N VAL A 58 3.13 2.59 -3.58
CA VAL A 58 2.23 2.55 -4.73
C VAL A 58 3.01 2.31 -6.03
N SER A 59 3.88 3.22 -6.43
CA SER A 59 4.60 3.21 -7.71
C SER A 59 5.95 3.93 -7.54
N LYS A 60 7.05 3.23 -7.86
CA LYS A 60 8.41 3.78 -7.76
C LYS A 60 8.77 4.72 -8.90
N ASP A 61 8.14 4.56 -10.06
CA ASP A 61 8.43 5.30 -11.29
C ASP A 61 7.57 6.58 -11.44
N MET A 62 6.65 6.81 -10.50
CA MET A 62 5.68 7.90 -10.49
C MET A 62 4.84 8.01 -11.77
N SER A 63 4.70 6.92 -12.55
CA SER A 63 4.00 7.00 -13.83
C SER A 63 2.51 7.17 -13.60
N LYS A 64 1.90 8.12 -14.31
CA LYS A 64 0.47 8.45 -14.16
C LYS A 64 -0.42 7.22 -14.29
N LYS A 65 -0.15 6.40 -15.31
CA LYS A 65 -0.89 5.17 -15.60
C LYS A 65 -0.78 4.16 -14.45
N GLU A 66 0.42 3.97 -13.89
CA GLU A 66 0.63 3.01 -12.79
C GLU A 66 -0.02 3.51 -11.49
N ILE A 67 0.17 4.79 -11.15
CA ILE A 67 -0.44 5.39 -9.96
C ILE A 67 -1.96 5.24 -10.00
N ILE A 68 -2.62 5.65 -11.10
CA ILE A 68 -4.08 5.52 -11.24
C ILE A 68 -4.48 4.04 -11.20
N GLY A 69 -3.79 3.19 -11.96
CA GLY A 69 -4.08 1.77 -12.06
C GLY A 69 -4.01 1.01 -10.73
N LYS A 70 -3.16 1.46 -9.80
CA LYS A 70 -3.05 0.88 -8.44
C LYS A 70 -3.91 1.57 -7.40
N THR A 71 -4.10 2.88 -7.52
CA THR A 71 -4.85 3.68 -6.53
C THR A 71 -6.36 3.47 -6.67
N VAL A 72 -6.90 3.40 -7.89
CA VAL A 72 -8.34 3.22 -8.09
C VAL A 72 -8.86 1.92 -7.46
N PRO A 73 -8.18 0.75 -7.61
CA PRO A 73 -8.57 -0.46 -6.88
C PRO A 73 -8.60 -0.27 -5.36
N ILE A 74 -7.62 0.43 -4.77
CA ILE A 74 -7.56 0.70 -3.32
C ILE A 74 -8.81 1.48 -2.86
N LEU A 75 -9.26 2.43 -3.67
CA LEU A 75 -10.44 3.26 -3.39
C LEU A 75 -11.77 2.51 -3.56
N ASN A 76 -11.79 1.32 -4.16
CA ASN A 76 -13.02 0.55 -4.39
C ASN A 76 -13.26 -0.50 -3.32
N HIS A 77 -14.52 -0.84 -3.08
CA HIS A 77 -14.89 -2.01 -2.29
C HIS A 77 -14.36 -3.30 -2.97
N PRO A 78 -13.84 -4.29 -2.24
CA PRO A 78 -13.81 -4.43 -0.77
C PRO A 78 -12.55 -3.89 -0.08
N ASN A 79 -11.73 -3.07 -0.77
CA ASN A 79 -10.50 -2.54 -0.21
C ASN A 79 -10.80 -1.35 0.73
N ILE A 80 -9.80 -0.49 0.96
CA ILE A 80 -9.85 0.60 1.96
C ILE A 80 -11.10 1.49 1.79
N TYR A 81 -11.55 1.68 0.55
CA TYR A 81 -12.72 2.47 0.16
C TYR A 81 -12.60 3.97 0.52
N GLY A 82 -12.80 4.84 -0.46
CA GLY A 82 -12.81 6.29 -0.24
C GLY A 82 -13.12 7.03 -1.52
N ASP A 83 -13.33 8.34 -1.43
CA ASP A 83 -13.65 9.15 -2.60
C ASP A 83 -12.39 9.49 -3.38
N GLN A 84 -11.31 9.83 -2.67
CA GLN A 84 -10.06 10.26 -3.27
C GLN A 84 -8.86 9.74 -2.48
N ALA A 85 -7.74 9.57 -3.18
CA ALA A 85 -6.45 9.30 -2.55
C ALA A 85 -5.40 10.30 -3.00
N ALA A 86 -4.63 10.82 -2.07
CA ALA A 86 -3.42 11.55 -2.35
C ALA A 86 -2.22 10.61 -2.23
N VAL A 87 -1.56 10.32 -3.35
CA VAL A 87 -0.32 9.55 -3.39
C VAL A 87 0.84 10.51 -3.17
N LEU A 88 1.50 10.38 -2.03
CA LEU A 88 2.49 11.32 -1.53
C LEU A 88 3.90 10.82 -1.78
N TYR A 89 4.65 11.56 -2.59
CA TYR A 89 6.05 11.29 -2.83
C TYR A 89 6.93 12.22 -2.02
N ARG A 90 7.96 11.64 -1.40
CA ARG A 90 9.01 12.41 -0.76
C ARG A 90 9.83 13.11 -1.85
N ILE A 91 10.02 14.41 -1.70
CA ILE A 91 11.01 15.16 -2.48
C ILE A 91 12.19 15.45 -1.56
N LYS A 92 13.42 15.29 -2.07
CA LYS A 92 14.62 15.68 -1.31
C LYS A 92 14.67 17.22 -1.20
N GLY A 93 14.61 17.74 0.02
CA GLY A 93 14.77 19.17 0.33
C GLY A 93 13.46 19.96 0.51
N GLU A 94 13.54 21.05 1.28
CA GLU A 94 12.54 22.11 1.52
C GLU A 94 11.09 21.69 1.85
N ASN A 95 10.82 20.77 2.78
CA ASN A 95 9.44 20.47 3.26
C ASN A 95 8.40 20.47 2.13
N THR A 96 8.77 19.89 0.97
CA THR A 96 8.01 19.99 -0.27
C THR A 96 7.49 18.61 -0.62
N ILE A 97 6.20 18.54 -0.92
CA ILE A 97 5.56 17.31 -1.38
C ILE A 97 5.02 17.49 -2.79
N LYS A 98 4.92 16.38 -3.53
CA LYS A 98 4.27 16.33 -4.83
C LYS A 98 3.11 15.35 -4.78
N PRO A 99 1.95 15.79 -4.28
CA PRO A 99 0.80 14.92 -4.19
C PRO A 99 0.28 14.59 -5.59
N LYS A 100 -0.06 13.33 -5.81
CA LYS A 100 -0.87 12.89 -6.96
C LYS A 100 -2.24 12.48 -6.45
N ILE A 101 -3.21 13.36 -6.64
CA ILE A 101 -4.56 13.17 -6.12
C ILE A 101 -5.37 12.42 -7.16
N VAL A 102 -5.77 11.20 -6.85
CA VAL A 102 -6.61 10.34 -7.69
C VAL A 102 -8.03 10.38 -7.17
N ASP A 103 -8.98 10.66 -8.06
CA ASP A 103 -10.40 10.56 -7.76
C ASP A 103 -10.97 9.21 -8.20
N ARG A 104 -11.72 8.55 -7.31
CA ARG A 104 -12.29 7.23 -7.56
C ARG A 104 -13.29 7.24 -8.71
N SER A 105 -14.16 8.25 -8.74
CA SER A 105 -15.27 8.34 -9.69
C SER A 105 -14.77 8.70 -11.09
N MET A 106 -13.84 9.66 -11.17
CA MET A 106 -13.24 10.08 -12.44
C MET A 106 -12.15 9.12 -12.94
N ARG A 107 -11.58 8.30 -12.04
CA ARG A 107 -10.46 7.39 -12.31
C ARG A 107 -9.27 8.13 -12.93
N GLU A 108 -9.04 9.35 -12.44
CA GLU A 108 -8.10 10.30 -13.02
C GLU A 108 -7.55 11.23 -11.92
N TYR A 109 -6.50 11.98 -12.25
CA TYR A 109 -5.98 13.03 -11.40
C TYR A 109 -6.90 14.24 -11.33
N VAL A 110 -7.02 14.78 -10.12
CA VAL A 110 -7.59 16.10 -9.90
C VAL A 110 -6.49 17.10 -9.54
N PRO A 111 -6.55 18.33 -10.07
CA PRO A 111 -5.48 19.31 -9.86
C PRO A 111 -5.45 19.86 -8.43
N MET A 112 -6.60 19.93 -7.76
CA MET A 112 -6.72 20.41 -6.39
C MET A 112 -7.87 19.70 -5.68
N CYS A 113 -7.71 19.48 -4.37
CA CYS A 113 -8.78 19.01 -3.49
C CYS A 113 -8.66 19.69 -2.12
N GLY A 114 -9.71 20.40 -1.70
CA GLY A 114 -9.77 21.04 -0.39
C GLY A 114 -9.93 20.05 0.77
N GLY A 115 -10.53 18.88 0.54
CA GLY A 115 -10.57 17.80 1.53
C GLY A 115 -9.18 17.24 1.82
N PHE A 116 -8.37 17.06 0.77
CA PHE A 116 -6.98 16.65 0.89
C PHE A 116 -6.17 17.60 1.75
N THR A 117 -6.20 18.92 1.49
CA THR A 117 -5.36 19.87 2.24
C THR A 117 -5.68 19.88 3.74
N GLN A 118 -6.96 19.76 4.10
CA GLN A 118 -7.39 19.69 5.50
C GLN A 118 -6.98 18.37 6.17
N VAL A 119 -7.24 17.24 5.51
CA VAL A 119 -6.88 15.91 6.04
C VAL A 119 -5.36 15.78 6.16
N PHE A 120 -4.61 16.25 5.16
CA PHE A 120 -3.15 16.25 5.17
C PHE A 120 -2.58 17.14 6.29
N GLY A 121 -3.07 18.37 6.43
CA GLY A 121 -2.64 19.27 7.51
C GLY A 121 -2.89 18.68 8.90
N LYS A 122 -4.06 18.08 9.12
CA LYS A 122 -4.37 17.39 10.39
C LYS A 122 -3.50 16.15 10.60
N ALA A 123 -3.30 15.34 9.56
CA ALA A 123 -2.49 14.13 9.63
C ALA A 123 -1.01 14.42 9.95
N LEU A 124 -0.45 15.53 9.47
CA LEU A 124 0.91 15.95 9.82
C LEU A 124 1.09 16.27 11.30
N MET A 125 0.04 16.73 11.97
CA MET A 125 0.08 17.12 13.39
C MET A 125 -0.27 15.96 14.32
N GLU A 126 -1.13 15.05 13.87
CA GLU A 126 -1.75 14.03 14.73
C GLU A 126 -1.27 12.60 14.45
N THR A 127 -0.48 12.39 13.40
CA THR A 127 0.05 11.08 13.02
C THR A 127 1.55 11.15 12.72
N ASP A 128 2.17 9.99 12.48
CA ASP A 128 3.59 9.91 12.13
C ASP A 128 3.90 10.30 10.67
N LEU A 129 2.91 10.82 9.93
CA LEU A 129 3.01 11.16 8.51
C LEU A 129 4.19 12.09 8.21
N ALA A 130 4.45 13.09 9.07
CA ALA A 130 5.57 14.01 8.89
C ALA A 130 6.92 13.27 8.89
N ASN A 131 7.12 12.35 9.83
CA ASN A 131 8.34 11.55 9.92
C ASN A 131 8.50 10.61 8.72
N HIS A 132 7.41 9.96 8.29
CA HIS A 132 7.44 9.12 7.09
C HIS A 132 7.81 9.89 5.82
N LEU A 133 7.38 11.15 5.71
CA LEU A 133 7.73 12.03 4.59
C LEU A 133 9.10 12.73 4.77
N GLY A 134 9.70 12.61 5.96
CA GLY A 134 10.90 13.34 6.33
C GLY A 134 10.71 14.86 6.30
N ILE A 135 9.54 15.32 6.73
CA ILE A 135 9.17 16.73 6.87
C ILE A 135 9.50 17.16 8.30
N GLU A 136 10.31 18.21 8.42
CA GLU A 136 10.62 18.80 9.72
C GLU A 136 9.50 19.77 10.12
N MET A 137 8.81 19.46 11.21
CA MET A 137 7.74 20.27 11.78
C MET A 137 8.26 21.11 12.93
N ASN A 138 8.07 22.43 12.84
CA ASN A 138 8.41 23.46 13.82
C ASN A 138 7.32 24.56 13.82
N GLU A 139 7.29 25.43 14.84
CA GLU A 139 6.33 26.54 14.87
C GLU A 139 6.47 27.41 13.61
N GLY A 140 5.39 27.49 12.82
CA GLY A 140 5.37 28.25 11.58
C GLY A 140 5.90 27.50 10.34
N SER A 141 6.12 26.19 10.39
CA SER A 141 6.47 25.42 9.18
C SER A 141 5.46 25.67 8.06
N THR A 142 5.99 26.02 6.88
CA THR A 142 5.20 26.08 5.65
C THR A 142 5.57 24.88 4.79
N ILE A 143 4.55 24.13 4.36
CA ILE A 143 4.72 23.00 3.44
C ILE A 143 4.29 23.45 2.06
N LYS A 144 5.20 23.31 1.08
CA LYS A 144 4.91 23.61 -0.32
C LYS A 144 4.42 22.33 -1.01
N TYR A 145 3.33 22.43 -1.76
CA TYR A 145 2.84 21.33 -2.60
C TYR A 145 2.63 21.82 -4.03
N PHE A 146 3.16 21.07 -5.01
CA PHE A 146 3.16 21.38 -6.45
C PHE A 146 2.61 20.23 -7.29
#